data_AF-A0A4R9IQE5-F1
#
_entry.id   AF-A0A4R9IQE5-F1
#
_cell.length_a   1.000
_cell.length_b   1.000
_cell.length_c   1.000
_cell.angle_alpha   90.00
_cell.angle_beta   90.00
_cell.angle_gamma   90.00
#
_symmetry.space_group_name_H-M   'P 1'
#
loop_
_entity.id
_entity.type
_entity.pdbx_description
1 polymer ?
#
loop_
_entity_poly.entity_id
_entity_poly.type
_entity_poly.pdbx_seq_one_letter_code
_entity_poly.pdbx_strand_id
1 'polypeptide(L)'
;MSAITDFFQKIQNQILEIQTTINQIKTSWENFQKFWDLFFTLVPWEVLLLLIFSVILLSIFNSVSPKTPKANLTIAILLLSALWIYFWGLFSKEVSYGKVIFASLYILVPVHAVGLFQILYRFGEKLYWNKRRIQPKTWDSALHQLSLDYHQLLGKAHLYHEEIQENRDRLRKEIEQMERSIAGIKSLLFQEKQS
;
A
#
# COMPACT_ATOMS: atom_id res chain seq x y z
N MET A 1 12.17 -38.26 62.99
CA MET A 1 13.18 -38.12 61.91
C MET A 1 12.61 -37.58 60.58
N SER A 2 11.34 -37.15 60.46
CA SER A 2 10.82 -36.65 59.17
C SER A 2 11.03 -35.14 58.95
N ALA A 3 10.84 -34.29 59.97
CA ALA A 3 10.89 -32.83 59.80
C ALA A 3 12.24 -32.28 59.30
N ILE A 4 13.35 -32.91 59.69
CA ILE A 4 14.70 -32.53 59.23
C ILE A 4 14.90 -32.95 57.77
N THR A 5 14.47 -34.15 57.40
CA THR A 5 14.53 -34.65 56.01
C THR A 5 13.64 -33.81 55.09
N ASP A 6 12.42 -33.46 55.52
CA ASP A 6 11.51 -32.59 54.77
C ASP A 6 12.08 -31.17 54.59
N PHE A 7 12.78 -30.65 55.61
CA PHE A 7 13.48 -29.37 55.54
C PHE A 7 14.66 -29.41 54.55
N PHE A 8 15.49 -30.46 54.59
CA PHE A 8 16.59 -30.63 53.63
C PHE A 8 16.07 -30.79 52.20
N GLN A 9 14.98 -31.52 52.00
CA GLN A 9 14.36 -31.68 50.69
C GLN A 9 13.80 -30.36 50.15
N LYS A 10 13.22 -29.53 51.03
CA LYS A 10 12.75 -28.19 50.67
C LYS A 10 13.89 -27.25 50.29
N ILE A 11 15.02 -27.28 51.02
CA ILE A 11 16.23 -26.53 50.66
C ILE A 11 16.76 -26.98 49.31
N GLN A 12 16.84 -28.29 49.08
CA GLN A 12 17.33 -28.84 47.81
C GLN A 12 16.46 -28.42 46.63
N ASN A 13 15.14 -28.48 46.79
CA ASN A 13 14.19 -28.02 45.76
C ASN A 13 14.34 -26.52 45.50
N GLN A 14 14.48 -25.69 46.54
CA GLN A 14 14.73 -24.25 46.37
C GLN A 14 16.04 -23.95 45.64
N ILE A 15 17.11 -24.70 45.93
CA ILE A 15 18.39 -24.55 45.22
C ILE A 15 18.24 -24.91 43.74
N LEU A 16 17.51 -25.98 43.41
CA LEU A 16 17.23 -26.38 42.03
C LEU A 16 16.36 -25.35 41.29
N GLU A 17 15.35 -24.79 41.95
CA GLU A 17 14.52 -23.71 41.40
C GLU A 17 15.34 -22.44 41.14
N ILE A 18 16.23 -22.07 42.07
CA ILE A 18 17.16 -20.94 41.91
C ILE A 18 18.11 -21.19 40.73
N GLN A 19 18.72 -22.37 40.63
CA GLN A 19 19.59 -22.73 39.50
C GLN A 19 18.83 -22.67 38.16
N THR A 20 17.60 -23.16 38.13
CA THR A 20 16.74 -23.11 36.95
C THR A 20 16.43 -21.67 36.57
N THR A 21 16.10 -20.83 37.55
CA THR A 21 15.84 -19.39 37.33
C THR A 21 17.07 -18.66 36.83
N ILE A 22 18.26 -18.94 37.40
CA ILE A 22 19.53 -18.37 36.94
C ILE A 22 19.82 -18.79 35.50
N ASN A 23 19.61 -20.06 35.15
CA ASN A 23 19.81 -20.56 33.79
C ASN A 23 18.83 -19.92 32.81
N GLN A 24 17.57 -19.71 33.22
CA GLN A 24 16.57 -18.99 32.42
C GLN A 24 16.97 -17.52 32.21
N ILE A 25 17.45 -16.82 33.25
CA ILE A 25 17.94 -15.45 33.16
C ILE A 25 19.15 -15.39 32.23
N LYS A 26 20.10 -16.31 32.36
CA LYS A 26 21.29 -16.38 31.49
C LYS A 26 20.89 -16.59 30.03
N THR A 27 19.98 -17.53 29.77
CA THR A 27 19.48 -17.81 28.41
C THR A 27 18.73 -16.60 27.85
N SER A 28 17.91 -15.95 28.66
CA SER A 28 17.20 -14.71 28.28
C SER A 28 18.18 -13.58 27.95
N TRP A 29 19.23 -13.41 28.77
CA TRP A 29 20.27 -12.43 28.54
C TRP A 29 21.06 -12.69 27.26
N GLU A 30 21.43 -13.95 27.00
CA GLU A 30 22.12 -14.33 25.75
C GLU A 30 21.22 -14.07 24.52
N ASN A 31 19.93 -14.37 24.61
CA ASN A 31 18.98 -14.07 23.53
C ASN A 31 18.80 -12.56 23.32
N PHE A 32 18.78 -11.79 24.40
CA PHE A 32 18.73 -10.33 24.36
C PHE A 32 20.00 -9.74 23.71
N GLN A 33 21.18 -10.23 24.07
CA GLN A 33 22.44 -9.83 23.43
C GLN A 33 22.42 -10.14 21.94
N LYS A 34 22.05 -11.36 21.54
CA LYS A 34 21.94 -11.73 20.12
C LYS A 34 20.97 -10.83 19.34
N PHE A 35 19.84 -10.46 19.94
CA PHE A 35 18.91 -9.51 19.33
C PHE A 35 19.55 -8.14 19.11
N TRP A 36 20.23 -7.60 20.12
CA TRP A 36 20.89 -6.29 20.01
C TRP A 36 22.05 -6.31 19.04
N ASP A 37 22.84 -7.39 19.00
CA ASP A 37 23.93 -7.56 18.03
C ASP A 37 23.38 -7.52 16.60
N LEU A 38 22.28 -8.24 16.32
CA LEU A 38 21.59 -8.20 15.03
C LEU A 38 21.04 -6.79 14.73
N PHE A 39 20.43 -6.14 15.72
CA PHE A 39 19.87 -4.81 15.56
C PHE A 39 20.93 -3.77 15.22
N PHE A 40 22.05 -3.73 15.95
CA PHE A 40 23.16 -2.79 15.69
C PHE A 40 23.94 -3.13 14.41
N THR A 41 23.90 -4.39 13.95
CA THR A 41 24.47 -4.77 12.65
C THR A 41 23.60 -4.26 11.50
N LEU A 42 22.29 -4.24 11.68
CA LEU A 42 21.33 -3.92 10.62
C LEU A 42 20.97 -2.42 10.56
N VAL A 43 20.96 -1.73 11.71
CA VAL A 43 20.60 -0.33 11.82
C VAL A 43 21.86 0.55 11.81
N PRO A 44 22.05 1.42 10.79
CA PRO A 44 23.17 2.34 10.76
C PRO A 44 23.17 3.27 11.97
N TRP A 45 24.35 3.64 12.47
CA TRP A 45 24.47 4.53 13.63
C TRP A 45 23.83 5.90 13.38
N GLU A 46 23.85 6.37 12.13
CA GLU A 46 23.17 7.58 11.65
C GLU A 46 21.67 7.57 11.96
N VAL A 47 21.03 6.42 11.75
CA VAL A 47 19.60 6.21 12.00
C VAL A 47 19.33 6.28 13.50
N LEU A 48 20.19 5.67 14.32
CA LEU A 48 20.03 5.67 15.78
C LEU A 48 20.12 7.08 16.35
N LEU A 49 21.12 7.87 15.92
CA LEU A 49 21.22 9.27 16.33
C LEU A 49 19.95 10.03 15.98
N LEU A 50 19.53 9.95 14.71
CA LEU A 50 18.37 10.69 14.24
C LEU A 50 17.11 10.25 14.99
N LEU A 51 16.98 8.95 15.31
CA LEU A 51 15.88 8.41 16.08
C LEU A 51 15.87 8.93 17.51
N ILE A 52 17.01 8.89 18.22
CA ILE A 52 17.12 9.40 19.60
C ILE A 52 16.75 10.88 19.68
N PHE A 53 17.32 11.72 18.81
CA PHE A 53 16.96 13.14 18.77
C PHE A 53 15.51 13.37 18.36
N SER A 54 14.97 12.53 17.45
CA SER A 54 13.57 12.65 17.05
C SER A 54 12.61 12.33 18.19
N VAL A 55 12.95 11.39 19.09
CA VAL A 55 12.15 11.06 20.27
C VAL A 55 12.10 12.23 21.25
N ILE A 56 13.22 12.93 21.44
CA ILE A 56 13.29 14.14 22.28
C ILE A 56 12.38 15.23 21.70
N LEU A 57 12.52 15.54 20.41
CA LEU A 57 11.66 16.53 19.74
C LEU A 57 10.19 16.10 19.71
N LEU A 58 9.92 14.81 19.54
CA LEU A 58 8.59 14.25 19.56
C LEU A 58 7.93 14.46 20.94
N SER A 59 8.68 14.29 22.03
CA SER A 59 8.19 14.60 23.37
C SER A 59 7.78 16.07 23.51
N ILE A 60 8.55 16.98 22.92
CA ILE A 60 8.25 18.43 22.91
C ILE A 60 7.02 18.71 22.04
N PHE A 61 6.96 18.19 20.81
CA PHE A 61 5.84 18.42 19.89
C PHE A 61 4.54 17.78 20.36
N ASN A 62 4.59 16.59 20.95
CA ASN A 62 3.41 15.95 21.52
C ASN A 62 2.88 16.71 22.75
N SER A 63 3.71 17.50 23.44
CA SER A 63 3.23 18.42 24.48
C SER A 63 2.36 19.55 23.91
N VAL A 64 2.53 19.91 22.64
CA VAL A 64 1.80 21.00 21.96
C VAL A 64 0.62 20.46 21.15
N SER A 65 0.81 19.35 20.42
CA SER A 65 -0.24 18.70 19.62
C SER A 65 -0.25 17.17 19.87
N PRO A 66 -0.91 16.71 20.93
CA PRO A 66 -0.90 15.29 21.32
C PRO A 66 -1.68 14.38 20.36
N LYS A 67 -2.60 14.92 19.57
CA LYS A 67 -3.50 14.14 18.71
C LYS A 67 -2.86 13.66 17.40
N THR A 68 -1.63 14.09 17.09
CA THR A 68 -0.97 13.84 15.79
C THR A 68 0.45 13.27 15.92
N PRO A 69 0.67 12.17 16.68
CA PRO A 69 2.03 11.69 16.98
C PRO A 69 2.82 11.27 15.74
N LYS A 70 2.16 10.69 14.73
CA LYS A 70 2.81 10.32 13.46
C LYS A 70 3.30 11.55 12.69
N ALA A 71 2.48 12.60 12.63
CA ALA A 71 2.86 13.83 11.93
C ALA A 71 3.98 14.58 12.68
N ASN A 72 3.90 14.61 14.01
CA ASN A 72 4.93 15.22 14.85
C ASN A 72 6.29 14.51 14.69
N LEU A 73 6.29 13.18 14.59
CA LEU A 73 7.50 12.40 14.31
C LEU A 73 8.07 12.76 12.92
N THR A 74 7.22 12.87 11.89
CA THR A 74 7.66 13.29 10.55
C THR A 74 8.30 14.66 10.58
N ILE A 75 7.68 15.63 11.25
CA ILE A 75 8.22 16.99 11.38
C ILE A 75 9.55 16.97 12.13
N ALA A 76 9.66 16.21 13.22
CA ALA A 76 10.90 16.07 13.99
C ALA A 76 12.04 15.50 13.12
N ILE A 77 11.77 14.44 12.36
CA ILE A 77 12.75 13.83 11.45
C ILE A 77 13.18 14.83 10.37
N LEU A 78 12.23 15.53 9.74
CA LEU A 78 12.55 16.52 8.70
C LEU A 78 13.36 17.70 9.24
N LEU A 79 12.99 18.22 10.41
CA LEU A 79 13.70 19.31 11.07
C LEU A 79 15.13 18.88 11.42
N LEU A 80 15.31 17.70 12.01
CA LEU A 80 16.63 17.16 12.33
C LEU A 80 17.45 16.88 11.08
N SER A 81 16.83 16.43 9.99
CA SER A 81 17.51 16.23 8.71
C SER A 81 18.03 17.56 8.16
N ALA A 82 17.21 18.62 8.22
CA ALA A 82 17.60 19.96 7.79
C ALA A 82 18.73 20.52 8.66
N LEU A 83 18.64 20.38 9.99
CA LEU A 83 19.70 20.78 10.92
C LEU A 83 20.98 19.99 10.67
N TRP A 84 20.89 18.69 10.43
CA TRP A 84 22.05 17.86 10.10
C TRP A 84 22.73 18.39 8.84
N ILE A 85 21.99 18.57 7.74
CA ILE A 85 22.52 19.12 6.50
C ILE A 85 23.17 20.49 6.73
N TYR A 86 22.52 21.35 7.50
CA TYR A 86 23.02 22.69 7.83
C TYR A 86 24.35 22.64 8.59
N PHE A 87 24.42 21.89 9.69
CA PHE A 87 25.67 21.75 10.45
C PHE A 87 26.76 21.09 9.61
N TRP A 88 26.43 20.11 8.77
CA TRP A 88 27.41 19.48 7.90
C TRP A 88 27.98 20.46 6.87
N GLY A 89 27.13 21.32 6.31
CA GLY A 89 27.56 22.39 5.39
C GLY A 89 28.44 23.45 6.05
N LEU A 90 28.33 23.65 7.38
CA LEU A 90 29.18 24.58 8.12
C LEU A 90 30.55 24.00 8.48
N PHE A 91 30.64 22.69 8.73
CA PHE A 91 31.84 22.07 9.31
C PHE A 91 32.58 21.09 8.38
N SER A 92 32.00 20.70 7.24
CA SER A 92 32.59 19.71 6.33
C SER A 92 32.87 20.28 4.95
N LYS A 93 33.91 19.76 4.28
CA LYS A 93 34.25 20.13 2.89
C LYS A 93 33.24 19.62 1.86
N GLU A 94 32.56 18.52 2.15
CA GLU A 94 31.54 17.91 1.29
C GLU A 94 30.30 17.55 2.10
N VAL A 95 29.13 17.88 1.57
CA VAL A 95 27.84 17.58 2.19
C VAL A 95 27.32 16.25 1.68
N SER A 96 27.21 15.27 2.59
CA SER A 96 26.70 13.94 2.25
C SER A 96 25.18 13.87 2.34
N TYR A 97 24.48 14.50 1.39
CA TYR A 97 23.01 14.50 1.31
C TYR A 97 22.40 13.11 1.28
N GLY A 98 23.03 12.18 0.56
CA GLY A 98 22.55 10.80 0.43
C GLY A 98 22.39 10.10 1.78
N LYS A 99 23.39 10.23 2.67
CA LYS A 99 23.33 9.63 4.01
C LYS A 99 22.16 10.14 4.84
N VAL A 100 21.93 11.46 4.82
CA VAL A 100 20.81 12.07 5.55
C VAL A 100 19.47 11.60 4.97
N ILE A 101 19.33 11.61 3.63
CA ILE A 101 18.11 11.16 2.96
C ILE A 101 17.82 9.68 3.27
N PHE A 102 18.82 8.79 3.16
CA PHE A 102 18.64 7.37 3.46
C PHE A 102 18.28 7.15 4.93
N ALA A 103 18.95 7.83 5.87
CA ALA A 103 18.64 7.70 7.29
C ALA A 103 17.21 8.14 7.60
N SER A 104 16.75 9.25 7.02
CA SER A 104 15.40 9.76 7.22
C SER A 104 14.34 8.86 6.58
N LEU A 105 14.59 8.35 5.37
CA LEU A 105 13.70 7.38 4.72
C LEU A 105 13.63 6.06 5.47
N TYR A 106 14.74 5.60 6.06
CA TYR A 106 14.80 4.37 6.85
C TYR A 106 13.78 4.39 8.02
N ILE A 107 13.52 5.57 8.59
CA ILE A 107 12.54 5.74 9.67
C ILE A 107 11.16 6.07 9.10
N LEU A 108 11.06 6.97 8.13
CA LEU A 108 9.78 7.46 7.62
C LEU A 108 9.02 6.41 6.79
N VAL A 109 9.71 5.59 6.00
CA VAL A 109 9.07 4.61 5.12
C VAL A 109 8.28 3.57 5.91
N PRO A 110 8.81 2.90 6.94
CA PRO A 110 8.03 1.99 7.78
C PRO A 110 6.82 2.67 8.44
N VAL A 111 6.99 3.90 8.93
CA VAL A 111 5.92 4.67 9.59
C VAL A 111 4.75 4.96 8.64
N HIS A 112 5.03 5.18 7.35
CA HIS A 112 4.04 5.52 6.33
C HIS A 112 3.76 4.39 5.34
N ALA A 113 4.25 3.16 5.61
CA ALA A 113 4.23 2.05 4.67
C ALA A 113 2.81 1.73 4.16
N VAL A 114 1.81 1.76 5.04
CA VAL A 114 0.40 1.51 4.68
C VAL A 114 -0.11 2.57 3.69
N GLY A 115 0.19 3.86 3.95
CA GLY A 115 -0.22 4.95 3.07
C GLY A 115 0.49 4.88 1.71
N LEU A 116 1.79 4.60 1.71
CA LEU A 116 2.58 4.40 0.49
C LEU A 116 2.05 3.23 -0.34
N PHE A 117 1.72 2.11 0.31
CA PHE A 117 1.15 0.95 -0.36
C PHE A 117 -0.21 1.26 -0.99
N GLN A 118 -1.10 1.99 -0.30
CA GLN A 118 -2.39 2.40 -0.86
C GLN A 118 -2.22 3.30 -2.10
N ILE A 119 -1.25 4.22 -2.08
CA ILE A 119 -0.95 5.08 -3.23
C ILE A 119 -0.45 4.23 -4.41
N LEU A 120 0.51 3.34 -4.15
CA LEU A 120 1.04 2.42 -5.16
C LEU A 120 -0.05 1.52 -5.74
N TYR A 121 -0.92 0.97 -4.89
CA TYR A 121 -2.05 0.14 -5.31
C TYR A 121 -3.00 0.91 -6.22
N ARG A 122 -3.46 2.10 -5.81
CA ARG A 122 -4.35 2.95 -6.62
C ARG A 122 -3.70 3.35 -7.95
N PHE A 123 -2.41 3.65 -7.94
CA PHE A 123 -1.67 4.00 -9.15
C PHE A 123 -1.54 2.79 -10.08
N GLY A 124 -1.21 1.62 -9.54
CA GLY A 124 -1.15 0.36 -10.27
C GLY A 124 -2.50 -0.03 -10.87
N GLU A 125 -3.57 0.07 -10.09
CA GLU A 125 -4.95 -0.14 -10.56
C GLU A 125 -5.29 0.81 -11.70
N LYS A 126 -5.00 2.11 -11.55
CA LYS A 126 -5.25 3.10 -12.59
C LYS A 126 -4.48 2.77 -13.87
N LEU A 127 -3.20 2.42 -13.77
CA LEU A 127 -2.38 2.04 -14.93
C LEU A 127 -2.89 0.77 -15.60
N TYR A 128 -3.24 -0.24 -14.81
CA TYR A 128 -3.77 -1.51 -15.27
C TYR A 128 -5.05 -1.31 -16.09
N TRP A 129 -6.00 -0.56 -15.53
CA TRP A 129 -7.25 -0.28 -16.24
C TRP A 129 -7.08 0.69 -17.40
N ASN A 130 -6.16 1.67 -17.32
CA ASN A 130 -5.92 2.58 -18.44
C ASN A 130 -5.45 1.84 -19.71
N LYS A 131 -4.74 0.71 -19.56
CA LYS A 131 -4.34 -0.14 -20.69
C LYS A 131 -5.47 -1.01 -21.25
N ARG A 132 -6.49 -1.31 -20.43
CA ARG A 132 -7.58 -2.26 -20.72
C ARG A 132 -8.95 -1.62 -20.98
N ARG A 133 -9.13 -0.33 -20.67
CA ARG A 133 -10.39 0.38 -20.87
C ARG A 133 -10.67 0.57 -22.36
N ILE A 134 -11.92 0.36 -22.74
CA ILE A 134 -12.46 0.77 -24.03
C ILE A 134 -12.34 2.30 -24.11
N GLN A 135 -11.94 2.83 -25.26
CA GLN A 135 -11.87 4.28 -25.42
C GLN A 135 -13.29 4.85 -25.32
N PRO A 136 -13.53 5.91 -24.52
CA PRO A 136 -14.86 6.49 -24.38
C PRO A 136 -15.49 6.85 -25.73
N LYS A 137 -14.69 7.44 -26.64
CA LYS A 137 -15.14 7.80 -27.99
C LYS A 137 -15.62 6.61 -28.82
N THR A 138 -14.95 5.47 -28.74
CA THR A 138 -15.36 4.26 -29.49
C THR A 138 -16.63 3.66 -28.90
N TRP A 139 -16.77 3.73 -27.58
CA TRP A 139 -17.99 3.28 -26.89
C TRP A 139 -19.19 4.17 -27.22
N ASP A 140 -19.03 5.48 -27.13
CA ASP A 140 -20.06 6.46 -27.45
C ASP A 140 -20.51 6.36 -28.91
N SER A 141 -19.56 6.19 -29.84
CA SER A 141 -19.87 6.00 -31.26
C SER A 141 -20.66 4.71 -31.50
N ALA A 142 -20.32 3.62 -30.82
CA ALA A 142 -21.02 2.35 -30.97
C ALA A 142 -22.45 2.40 -30.40
N LEU A 143 -22.63 3.05 -29.24
CA LEU A 143 -23.95 3.28 -28.66
C LEU A 143 -24.81 4.22 -29.52
N HIS A 144 -24.21 5.25 -30.10
CA HIS A 144 -24.91 6.16 -31.00
C HIS A 144 -25.42 5.43 -32.25
N GLN A 145 -24.57 4.60 -32.86
CA GLN A 145 -24.95 3.80 -34.02
C GLN A 145 -26.08 2.81 -33.70
N LEU A 146 -25.99 2.10 -32.57
CA LEU A 146 -27.05 1.20 -32.10
C LEU A 146 -28.39 1.95 -31.92
N SER A 147 -28.34 3.15 -31.33
CA SER A 147 -29.54 3.98 -31.16
C SER A 147 -30.16 4.37 -32.49
N LEU A 148 -29.34 4.79 -33.47
CA LEU A 148 -29.82 5.15 -34.82
C LEU A 148 -30.48 3.96 -35.52
N ASP A 149 -29.82 2.79 -35.53
CA ASP A 149 -30.34 1.60 -36.21
C ASP A 149 -31.64 1.09 -35.55
N TYR A 150 -31.75 1.19 -34.22
CA TYR A 150 -32.98 0.89 -33.49
C TYR A 150 -34.14 1.81 -33.88
N HIS A 151 -33.89 3.13 -33.95
CA HIS A 151 -34.92 4.10 -34.36
C HIS A 151 -35.33 3.91 -35.82
N GLN A 152 -34.39 3.57 -36.71
CA GLN A 152 -34.69 3.28 -38.12
C GLN A 152 -35.54 2.02 -38.28
N LEU A 153 -35.19 0.95 -37.55
CA LEU A 153 -35.98 -0.28 -37.53
C LEU A 153 -37.41 -0.03 -37.05
N LEU A 154 -37.57 0.64 -35.90
CA LEU A 154 -38.89 0.95 -35.36
C LEU A 154 -39.69 1.87 -36.27
N GLY A 155 -39.06 2.90 -36.83
CA GLY A 155 -39.71 3.84 -37.75
C GLY A 155 -40.26 3.13 -38.98
N LYS A 156 -39.47 2.22 -39.59
CA LYS A 156 -39.90 1.43 -40.74
C LYS A 156 -40.92 0.35 -40.36
N ALA A 157 -40.77 -0.30 -39.21
CA ALA A 157 -41.75 -1.27 -38.71
C ALA A 157 -43.11 -0.62 -38.46
N HIS A 158 -43.13 0.61 -37.94
CA HIS A 158 -44.36 1.37 -37.76
C HIS A 158 -44.95 1.83 -39.09
N LEU A 159 -44.12 2.32 -40.02
CA LEU A 159 -44.58 2.80 -41.33
C LEU A 159 -45.18 1.67 -42.19
N TYR A 160 -44.65 0.45 -42.08
CA TYR A 160 -45.11 -0.71 -42.85
C TYR A 160 -46.10 -1.60 -42.08
N HIS A 161 -46.74 -1.11 -41.01
CA HIS A 161 -47.52 -1.97 -40.12
C HIS A 161 -48.72 -2.66 -40.81
N GLU A 162 -49.28 -2.07 -41.87
CA GLU A 162 -50.38 -2.67 -42.65
C GLU A 162 -49.87 -3.53 -43.82
N GLU A 163 -48.64 -3.31 -44.27
CA GLU A 163 -48.03 -3.91 -45.48
C GLU A 163 -46.75 -4.70 -45.16
N ILE A 164 -46.74 -5.37 -44.00
CA ILE A 164 -45.55 -6.07 -43.49
C ILE A 164 -45.07 -7.16 -44.46
N GLN A 165 -45.99 -7.88 -45.11
CA GLN A 165 -45.65 -8.94 -46.06
C GLN A 165 -44.97 -8.40 -47.32
N GLU A 166 -45.42 -7.24 -47.82
CA GLU A 166 -44.87 -6.61 -49.03
C GLU A 166 -43.52 -5.93 -48.75
N ASN A 167 -43.33 -5.42 -47.53
CA ASN A 167 -42.09 -4.73 -47.12
C ASN A 167 -41.14 -5.61 -46.29
N ARG A 168 -41.36 -6.94 -46.28
CA ARG A 168 -40.59 -7.91 -45.49
C ARG A 168 -39.08 -7.80 -45.71
N ASP A 169 -38.63 -7.67 -46.95
CA ASP A 169 -37.20 -7.58 -47.28
C ASP A 169 -36.56 -6.29 -46.79
N ARG A 170 -37.33 -5.20 -46.73
CA ARG A 170 -36.86 -3.93 -46.17
C ARG A 170 -36.70 -4.04 -44.66
N LEU A 171 -37.70 -4.58 -43.96
CA LEU A 171 -37.63 -4.81 -42.52
C LEU A 171 -36.49 -5.76 -42.13
N ARG A 172 -36.29 -6.83 -42.91
CA ARG A 172 -35.18 -7.76 -42.71
C ARG A 172 -33.82 -7.07 -42.78
N LYS A 173 -33.60 -6.16 -43.73
CA LYS A 173 -32.35 -5.39 -43.84
C LYS A 173 -32.10 -4.51 -42.61
N GLU A 174 -33.13 -3.86 -42.08
CA GLU A 174 -32.99 -3.06 -40.86
C GLU A 174 -32.67 -3.92 -39.63
N ILE A 175 -33.28 -5.10 -39.52
CA ILE A 175 -32.96 -6.07 -38.47
C ILE A 175 -31.49 -6.52 -38.58
N GLU A 176 -31.05 -6.91 -39.78
CA GLU A 176 -29.66 -7.31 -40.03
C GLU A 176 -28.67 -6.17 -39.71
N GLN A 177 -29.05 -4.91 -39.96
CA GLN A 177 -28.23 -3.76 -39.63
C GLN A 177 -28.15 -3.51 -38.11
N MET A 178 -29.27 -3.63 -37.39
CA MET A 178 -29.27 -3.57 -35.93
C MET A 178 -28.45 -4.70 -35.31
N GLU A 179 -28.54 -5.92 -35.84
CA GLU A 179 -27.74 -7.07 -35.40
C GLU A 179 -26.23 -6.82 -35.57
N ARG A 180 -25.81 -6.17 -36.67
CA ARG A 180 -24.40 -5.78 -36.87
C ARG A 180 -23.93 -4.77 -35.83
N SER A 181 -24.76 -3.79 -35.47
CA SER A 181 -24.42 -2.80 -34.43
C SER A 181 -24.34 -3.44 -33.04
N ILE A 182 -25.21 -4.39 -32.72
CA ILE A 182 -25.12 -5.21 -31.50
C ILE A 182 -23.82 -6.04 -31.51
N ALA A 183 -23.48 -6.67 -32.64
CA ALA A 183 -22.24 -7.43 -32.78
C ALA A 183 -21.00 -6.53 -32.62
N GLY A 184 -21.05 -5.30 -33.11
CA GLY A 184 -20.01 -4.29 -32.90
C GLY A 184 -19.78 -3.97 -31.42
N ILE A 185 -20.83 -3.68 -30.66
CA ILE A 185 -20.73 -3.45 -29.21
C ILE A 185 -20.22 -4.69 -28.48
N LYS A 186 -20.71 -5.87 -28.85
CA LYS A 186 -20.25 -7.15 -28.32
C LYS A 186 -18.74 -7.31 -28.55
N SER A 187 -18.25 -6.98 -29.74
CA SER A 187 -16.81 -7.05 -30.04
C SER A 187 -15.97 -6.09 -29.18
N LEU A 188 -16.50 -4.91 -28.82
CA LEU A 188 -15.81 -3.97 -27.91
C LEU A 188 -15.73 -4.49 -26.48
N LEU A 189 -16.76 -5.21 -26.01
CA LEU A 189 -16.82 -5.79 -24.67
C LEU A 189 -15.96 -7.05 -24.54
N PHE A 190 -15.95 -7.89 -25.57
CA PHE A 190 -15.27 -9.20 -25.60
C PHE A 190 -13.98 -9.18 -26.41
N GLN A 191 -13.44 -8.00 -26.75
CA GLN A 191 -12.09 -7.87 -27.26
C GLN A 191 -11.12 -8.28 -26.13
N GLU A 192 -10.86 -9.59 -26.02
CA GLU A 192 -9.61 -10.08 -25.46
C GLU A 192 -8.53 -9.51 -26.37
N LYS A 193 -7.92 -8.42 -25.89
CA LYS A 193 -6.74 -7.84 -26.51
C LYS A 193 -5.69 -8.94 -26.48
N GLN A 194 -5.52 -9.65 -27.61
CA GLN A 194 -4.46 -10.63 -27.80
C GLN A 194 -3.16 -9.92 -27.42
N SER A 195 -2.57 -10.37 -26.31
CA SER A 195 -1.28 -9.92 -25.80
C SER A 195 -0.17 -10.53 -26.64
#